data_AF-A0A388T962-F1
#
_entry.id   AF-A0A388T962-F1
#
_cell.length_a   1.000
_cell.length_b   1.000
_cell.length_c   1.000
_cell.angle_alpha   90.00
_cell.angle_beta   90.00
_cell.angle_gamma   90.00
#
_symmetry.space_group_name_H-M   'P 1'
#
loop_
_entity.id
_entity.type
_entity.pdbx_description
1 polymer ?
#
loop_
_entity_poly.entity_id
_entity_poly.type
_entity_poly.pdbx_seq_one_letter_code
_entity_poly.pdbx_strand_id
1 'polypeptide(L)'
;MVNPASCPFCGIIAGYDASARLVYRSQEVTVFFPLEPATRGHTLVVPNRHVADLTDLTAAEGRDLGEALLKTARAIRSGLAPDGLNVIQSTGAAATQTVPHVHFHLVPRWPGDRMTLQWPMGAAEDDQAQNRTLAVIQAALLNEASTVGAEDRRQHLSFIQAVVTRMSQASSASKSWLLPIVTVTYGYAITSKSPFVALLGCLAVLVFGVLDANYLKQERAFRKLYDEVAAGRPIPAFSMNPALASPAGTRVNYWPDWPDVRSWAVAPVYGPLLLAGLGVAGWLFCR
;
A
#
# COMPACT_ATOMS: atom_id res chain seq x y z
N MET A 1 -30.83 10.07 -17.64
CA MET A 1 -31.83 9.21 -16.98
C MET A 1 -32.34 8.23 -18.02
N VAL A 2 -32.22 6.93 -17.76
CA VAL A 2 -32.77 5.87 -18.64
C VAL A 2 -34.29 5.90 -18.53
N ASN A 3 -35.00 5.64 -19.63
CA ASN A 3 -36.46 5.56 -19.65
C ASN A 3 -36.92 4.47 -18.65
N PRO A 4 -37.78 4.78 -17.66
CA PRO A 4 -38.30 3.79 -16.72
C PRO A 4 -38.99 2.59 -17.41
N ALA A 5 -39.52 2.79 -18.62
CA ALA A 5 -40.11 1.73 -19.43
C ALA A 5 -39.09 0.75 -20.02
N SER A 6 -37.80 1.11 -20.10
CA SER A 6 -36.75 0.26 -20.68
C SER A 6 -35.93 -0.51 -19.63
N CYS A 7 -36.12 -0.25 -18.33
CA CYS A 7 -35.49 -1.00 -17.25
C CYS A 7 -36.50 -1.28 -16.13
N PRO A 8 -36.83 -2.54 -15.81
CA PRO A 8 -37.83 -2.87 -14.80
C PRO A 8 -37.44 -2.34 -13.40
N PHE A 9 -36.15 -2.34 -13.06
CA PHE A 9 -35.71 -1.82 -11.76
C PHE A 9 -35.86 -0.32 -11.66
N CYS A 10 -35.57 0.44 -12.73
CA CYS A 10 -35.87 1.87 -12.78
C CYS A 10 -37.37 2.14 -12.61
N GLY A 11 -38.24 1.31 -13.20
CA GLY A 11 -39.68 1.36 -12.98
C GLY A 11 -40.08 1.18 -11.51
N ILE A 12 -39.50 0.18 -10.84
CA ILE A 12 -39.71 -0.07 -9.40
C ILE A 12 -39.19 1.10 -8.56
N ILE A 13 -37.98 1.59 -8.84
CA ILE A 13 -37.35 2.73 -8.14
C ILE A 13 -38.22 3.99 -8.29
N ALA A 14 -38.73 4.26 -9.49
CA ALA A 14 -39.61 5.40 -9.75
C ALA A 14 -41.05 5.21 -9.23
N GLY A 15 -41.43 4.01 -8.78
CA GLY A 15 -42.75 3.71 -8.23
C GLY A 15 -43.83 3.44 -9.28
N TYR A 16 -43.45 3.13 -10.52
CA TYR A 16 -44.39 2.78 -11.59
C TYR A 16 -44.90 1.34 -11.51
N ASP A 17 -44.20 0.47 -10.79
CA ASP A 17 -44.63 -0.91 -10.55
C ASP A 17 -45.28 -1.05 -9.16
N ALA A 18 -46.61 -1.05 -9.13
CA ALA A 18 -47.40 -1.20 -7.90
C ALA A 18 -47.38 -2.63 -7.32
N SER A 19 -46.92 -3.62 -8.09
CA SER A 19 -46.83 -5.02 -7.64
C SER A 19 -45.53 -5.31 -6.88
N ALA A 20 -44.54 -4.41 -7.01
CA ALA A 20 -43.23 -4.57 -6.39
C ALA A 20 -43.30 -4.53 -4.86
N ARG A 21 -42.73 -5.55 -4.22
CA ARG A 21 -42.67 -5.65 -2.76
C ARG A 21 -41.36 -5.06 -2.25
N LEU A 22 -41.41 -3.80 -1.84
CA LEU A 22 -40.25 -3.10 -1.28
C LEU A 22 -39.96 -3.59 0.15
N VAL A 23 -38.68 -3.82 0.45
CA VAL A 23 -38.18 -4.10 1.80
C VAL A 23 -37.84 -2.77 2.49
N TYR A 24 -37.04 -1.94 1.83
CA TYR A 24 -36.86 -0.53 2.19
C TYR A 24 -36.30 0.27 1.01
N ARG A 25 -36.37 1.60 1.13
CA ARG A 25 -35.76 2.56 0.21
C ARG A 25 -34.96 3.59 0.99
N SER A 26 -33.80 3.95 0.44
CA SER A 26 -32.97 5.07 0.87
C SER A 26 -32.78 6.02 -0.32
N GLN A 27 -32.00 7.08 -0.11
CA GLN A 27 -31.68 8.03 -1.18
C GLN A 27 -30.89 7.38 -2.32
N GLU A 28 -29.96 6.49 -2.02
CA GLU A 28 -29.02 5.93 -3.00
C GLU A 28 -29.31 4.47 -3.38
N VAL A 29 -30.03 3.72 -2.52
CA VAL A 29 -30.28 2.28 -2.71
C VAL A 29 -31.74 1.93 -2.42
N THR A 30 -32.30 1.01 -3.22
CA THR A 30 -33.61 0.38 -3.00
C THR A 30 -33.45 -1.12 -2.86
N VAL A 31 -34.19 -1.72 -1.92
CA VAL A 31 -34.21 -3.16 -1.67
C VAL A 31 -35.63 -3.70 -1.84
N PHE A 32 -35.79 -4.76 -2.61
CA PHE A 32 -37.10 -5.34 -2.92
C PHE A 32 -37.02 -6.85 -3.20
N PHE A 33 -38.16 -7.53 -3.21
CA PHE A 33 -38.23 -8.93 -3.62
C PHE A 33 -38.22 -9.05 -5.15
N PRO A 34 -37.45 -9.98 -5.74
CA PRO A 34 -37.61 -10.32 -7.15
C PRO A 34 -39.00 -10.91 -7.40
N LEU A 35 -39.45 -10.85 -8.66
CA LEU A 35 -40.74 -11.43 -9.09
C LEU A 35 -40.83 -12.92 -8.73
N GLU A 36 -39.75 -13.65 -9.00
CA GLU A 36 -39.59 -15.07 -8.69
C GLU A 36 -38.42 -15.24 -7.71
N PRO A 37 -38.67 -15.24 -6.39
CA PRO A 37 -37.67 -15.58 -5.40
C PRO A 37 -37.02 -16.93 -5.71
N ALA A 38 -35.76 -17.14 -5.32
CA ALA A 38 -35.05 -18.41 -5.48
C ALA A 38 -35.15 -19.26 -4.20
N THR A 39 -35.23 -18.59 -3.05
CA THR A 39 -35.54 -19.19 -1.76
C THR A 39 -36.42 -18.22 -0.97
N ARG A 40 -36.94 -18.66 0.19
CA ARG A 40 -37.67 -17.77 1.11
C ARG A 40 -36.74 -16.65 1.56
N GLY A 41 -37.19 -15.40 1.39
CA GLY A 41 -36.43 -14.23 1.77
C GLY A 41 -35.39 -13.76 0.74
N HIS A 42 -35.38 -14.31 -0.48
CA HIS A 42 -34.54 -13.80 -1.56
C HIS A 42 -34.88 -12.34 -1.85
N THR A 43 -33.91 -11.42 -1.69
CA THR A 43 -34.07 -9.98 -1.97
C THR A 43 -33.01 -9.50 -2.95
N LEU A 44 -33.35 -8.45 -3.71
CA LEU A 44 -32.43 -7.70 -4.55
C LEU A 44 -32.07 -6.37 -3.89
N VAL A 45 -30.77 -6.05 -3.87
CA VAL A 45 -30.24 -4.74 -3.45
C VAL A 45 -29.69 -4.04 -4.70
N VAL A 46 -30.22 -2.86 -5.04
CA VAL A 46 -29.88 -2.15 -6.28
C VAL A 46 -29.59 -0.66 -6.02
N PRO A 47 -28.67 -0.03 -6.78
CA PRO A 47 -28.50 1.42 -6.72
C PRO A 47 -29.71 2.09 -7.37
N ASN A 48 -30.10 3.25 -6.86
CA ASN A 48 -31.19 4.05 -7.42
C ASN A 48 -30.81 4.67 -8.76
N ARG A 49 -29.53 5.01 -8.95
CA ARG A 49 -28.99 5.34 -10.28
C ARG A 49 -28.96 4.09 -11.15
N HIS A 50 -29.35 4.24 -12.40
CA HIS A 50 -29.17 3.19 -13.39
C HIS A 50 -27.68 3.03 -13.73
N VAL A 51 -27.13 1.86 -13.41
CA VAL A 51 -25.75 1.47 -13.70
C VAL A 51 -25.81 0.05 -14.26
N ALA A 52 -25.43 -0.16 -15.52
CA ALA A 52 -25.58 -1.47 -16.15
C ALA A 52 -24.46 -2.44 -15.74
N ASP A 53 -23.23 -1.93 -15.68
CA ASP A 53 -22.03 -2.67 -15.35
C ASP A 53 -21.54 -2.35 -13.93
N LEU A 54 -21.01 -3.33 -13.21
CA LEU A 54 -20.44 -3.15 -11.88
C LEU A 54 -19.24 -2.19 -11.91
N THR A 55 -18.43 -2.20 -12.97
CA THR A 55 -17.23 -1.35 -13.07
C THR A 55 -17.57 0.13 -13.25
N ASP A 56 -18.83 0.46 -13.57
CA ASP A 56 -19.32 1.83 -13.73
C ASP A 56 -19.90 2.42 -12.43
N LEU A 57 -19.82 1.68 -11.32
CA LEU A 57 -20.16 2.20 -10.00
C LEU A 57 -19.10 3.19 -9.54
N THR A 58 -19.55 4.27 -8.91
CA THR A 58 -18.66 5.15 -8.17
C THR A 58 -18.27 4.51 -6.83
N ALA A 59 -17.15 4.95 -6.26
CA ALA A 59 -16.74 4.52 -4.92
C ALA A 59 -17.78 4.85 -3.83
N ALA A 60 -18.58 5.91 -4.01
CA ALA A 60 -19.66 6.26 -3.09
C ALA A 60 -20.80 5.23 -3.17
N GLU A 61 -21.29 4.94 -4.37
CA GLU A 61 -22.34 3.94 -4.58
C GLU A 61 -21.91 2.55 -4.10
N GLY A 62 -20.63 2.19 -4.32
CA GLY A 62 -20.08 0.93 -3.79
C GLY A 62 -20.15 0.85 -2.26
N ARG A 63 -19.91 1.95 -1.54
CA ARG A 63 -20.06 2.00 -0.08
C ARG A 63 -21.52 1.86 0.34
N ASP A 64 -22.42 2.62 -0.31
CA ASP A 64 -23.84 2.63 0.04
C ASP A 64 -24.49 1.26 -0.23
N LEU A 65 -24.13 0.61 -1.35
CA LEU A 65 -24.53 -0.76 -1.66
C LEU A 65 -24.00 -1.76 -0.64
N GLY A 66 -22.73 -1.64 -0.24
CA GLY A 66 -22.13 -2.48 0.79
C GLY A 66 -22.83 -2.36 2.14
N GLU A 67 -23.16 -1.14 2.56
CA GLU A 67 -23.92 -0.90 3.80
C GLU A 67 -25.33 -1.49 3.71
N ALA A 68 -26.01 -1.27 2.59
CA ALA A 68 -27.34 -1.81 2.33
C ALA A 68 -27.37 -3.34 2.34
N LEU A 69 -26.35 -3.98 1.74
CA LEU A 69 -26.18 -5.43 1.76
C LEU A 69 -26.04 -5.96 3.18
N LEU A 70 -25.16 -5.37 3.98
CA LEU A 70 -24.96 -5.78 5.37
C LEU A 70 -26.23 -5.59 6.22
N LYS A 71 -26.92 -4.46 6.05
CA LYS A 71 -28.18 -4.18 6.76
C LYS A 71 -29.26 -5.21 6.40
N THR A 72 -29.43 -5.48 5.11
CA THR A 72 -30.44 -6.44 4.61
C THR A 72 -30.11 -7.87 5.04
N ALA A 73 -28.84 -8.28 4.93
CA ALA A 73 -28.39 -9.60 5.38
C ALA A 73 -28.64 -9.81 6.88
N ARG A 74 -28.37 -8.80 7.73
CA ARG A 74 -28.67 -8.88 9.18
C ARG A 74 -30.17 -8.99 9.45
N ALA A 75 -31.00 -8.23 8.73
CA ALA A 75 -32.46 -8.29 8.86
C ALA A 75 -33.04 -9.65 8.43
N ILE A 76 -32.51 -10.22 7.34
CA ILE A 76 -32.83 -11.58 6.91
C ILE A 76 -32.44 -12.58 8.01
N ARG A 77 -31.23 -12.48 8.55
CA ARG A 77 -30.77 -13.41 9.59
C ARG A 77 -31.61 -13.35 10.86
N SER A 78 -31.93 -12.14 11.33
CA SER A 78 -32.75 -11.98 12.55
C SER A 78 -34.21 -12.36 12.32
N GLY A 79 -34.76 -12.07 11.14
CA GLY A 79 -36.18 -12.29 10.85
C GLY A 79 -36.54 -13.69 10.37
N LEU A 80 -35.60 -14.40 9.73
CA LEU A 80 -35.86 -15.69 9.09
C LEU A 80 -34.97 -16.84 9.59
N ALA A 81 -33.89 -16.55 10.31
CA ALA A 81 -32.94 -17.53 10.83
C ALA A 81 -32.50 -18.60 9.79
N PRO A 82 -31.94 -18.19 8.63
CA PRO A 82 -31.35 -19.13 7.68
C PRO A 82 -30.03 -19.69 8.21
N ASP A 83 -29.70 -20.91 7.79
CA ASP A 83 -28.42 -21.57 8.12
C ASP A 83 -27.25 -20.99 7.32
N GLY A 84 -27.55 -20.35 6.18
CA GLY A 84 -26.56 -19.68 5.34
C GLY A 84 -27.14 -18.56 4.49
N LEU A 85 -26.29 -17.86 3.76
CA LEU A 85 -26.68 -16.79 2.85
C LEU A 85 -25.71 -16.77 1.67
N ASN A 86 -26.23 -16.77 0.45
CA ASN A 86 -25.44 -16.42 -0.72
C ASN A 86 -25.64 -14.94 -1.06
N VAL A 87 -24.54 -14.26 -1.36
CA VAL A 87 -24.54 -12.94 -2.00
C VAL A 87 -24.05 -13.15 -3.41
N ILE A 88 -24.85 -12.82 -4.41
CA ILE A 88 -24.53 -13.07 -5.82
C ILE A 88 -24.76 -11.78 -6.60
N GLN A 89 -23.80 -11.42 -7.43
CA GLN A 89 -23.93 -10.35 -8.40
C GLN A 89 -23.30 -10.81 -9.70
N SER A 90 -23.96 -10.47 -10.80
CA SER A 90 -23.56 -10.85 -12.14
C SER A 90 -23.39 -9.61 -13.00
N THR A 91 -22.24 -9.51 -13.67
CA THR A 91 -21.92 -8.44 -14.64
C THR A 91 -21.73 -9.06 -16.02
N GLY A 92 -22.56 -8.63 -16.97
CA GLY A 92 -22.57 -9.14 -18.33
C GLY A 92 -23.31 -10.46 -18.50
N ALA A 93 -23.75 -10.71 -19.75
CA ALA A 93 -24.56 -11.88 -20.10
C ALA A 93 -23.86 -13.22 -19.83
N ALA A 94 -22.54 -13.30 -20.06
CA ALA A 94 -21.75 -14.50 -19.78
C ALA A 94 -21.74 -14.88 -18.29
N ALA A 95 -21.89 -13.90 -17.40
CA ALA A 95 -22.04 -14.10 -15.97
C ALA A 95 -23.50 -14.27 -15.53
N THR A 96 -24.44 -14.46 -16.48
CA THR A 96 -25.90 -14.63 -16.27
C THR A 96 -26.67 -13.38 -15.84
N GLN A 97 -26.16 -12.18 -16.09
CA GLN A 97 -26.92 -10.95 -15.88
C GLN A 97 -28.07 -10.84 -16.90
N THR A 98 -29.32 -10.79 -16.42
CA THR A 98 -30.52 -10.68 -17.27
C THR A 98 -31.08 -9.27 -17.34
N VAL A 99 -31.03 -8.52 -16.24
CA VAL A 99 -31.38 -7.10 -16.19
C VAL A 99 -30.09 -6.27 -16.14
N PRO A 100 -29.80 -5.43 -17.16
CA PRO A 100 -28.59 -4.59 -17.21
C PRO A 100 -28.73 -3.38 -16.28
N HIS A 101 -28.86 -3.66 -14.99
CA HIS A 101 -28.86 -2.71 -13.88
C HIS A 101 -28.26 -3.47 -12.70
N VAL A 102 -27.15 -3.00 -12.14
CA VAL A 102 -26.42 -3.66 -11.05
C VAL A 102 -27.39 -4.05 -9.94
N HIS A 103 -27.39 -5.34 -9.59
CA HIS A 103 -28.22 -5.87 -8.53
C HIS A 103 -27.49 -6.99 -7.82
N PHE A 104 -27.58 -6.97 -6.50
CA PHE A 104 -27.05 -8.02 -5.66
C PHE A 104 -28.20 -8.85 -5.13
N HIS A 105 -28.14 -10.15 -5.37
CA HIS A 105 -29.02 -11.14 -4.79
C HIS A 105 -28.54 -11.48 -3.39
N LEU A 106 -29.41 -11.36 -2.39
CA LEU A 106 -29.25 -11.98 -1.09
C LEU A 106 -30.19 -13.17 -1.01
N VAL A 107 -29.64 -14.38 -1.04
CA VAL A 107 -30.39 -15.64 -1.12
C VAL A 107 -30.19 -16.43 0.18
N PRO A 108 -31.17 -16.43 1.10
CA PRO A 108 -31.09 -17.21 2.35
C PRO A 108 -31.11 -18.71 2.05
N ARG A 109 -30.31 -19.48 2.79
CA ARG A 109 -30.08 -20.91 2.53
C ARG A 109 -30.48 -21.79 3.70
N TRP A 110 -31.03 -22.96 3.38
CA TRP A 110 -31.32 -24.05 4.30
C TRP A 110 -30.92 -25.39 3.66
N PRO A 111 -30.58 -26.41 4.46
CA PRO A 111 -30.36 -27.76 3.96
C PRO A 111 -31.54 -28.24 3.09
N GLY A 112 -31.24 -28.69 1.87
CA GLY A 112 -32.25 -29.20 0.93
C GLY A 112 -33.11 -28.13 0.24
N ASP A 113 -32.75 -26.84 0.31
CA ASP A 113 -33.44 -25.84 -0.50
C ASP A 113 -33.25 -26.05 -2.03
N ARG A 114 -34.08 -25.39 -2.82
CA ARG A 114 -34.11 -25.56 -4.28
C ARG A 114 -32.95 -24.90 -5.03
N MET A 115 -32.09 -24.13 -4.35
CA MET A 115 -31.01 -23.41 -5.01
C MET A 115 -29.80 -24.34 -5.18
N THR A 116 -29.42 -24.60 -6.43
CA THR A 116 -28.21 -25.35 -6.74
C THR A 116 -27.09 -24.40 -7.14
N LEU A 117 -25.95 -24.48 -6.44
CA LEU A 117 -24.76 -23.68 -6.68
C LEU A 117 -23.58 -24.66 -6.73
N GLN A 118 -23.09 -24.94 -7.93
CA GLN A 118 -22.03 -25.92 -8.16
C GLN A 118 -20.76 -25.22 -8.61
N TRP A 119 -19.67 -25.44 -7.87
CA TRP A 119 -18.35 -24.96 -8.25
C TRP A 119 -17.69 -26.03 -9.11
N PRO A 120 -17.04 -25.66 -10.23
CA PRO A 120 -16.30 -26.62 -11.03
C PRO A 120 -15.19 -27.27 -10.18
N MET A 121 -15.00 -28.57 -10.36
CA MET A 121 -13.95 -29.33 -9.68
C MET A 121 -12.64 -29.26 -10.48
N GLY A 122 -11.53 -29.14 -9.77
CA GLY A 122 -10.19 -29.06 -10.37
C GLY A 122 -9.74 -27.63 -10.66
N ALA A 123 -8.43 -27.46 -10.84
CA ALA A 123 -7.85 -26.17 -11.19
C ALA A 123 -8.15 -25.85 -12.67
N ALA A 124 -8.55 -24.61 -12.95
CA ALA A 124 -8.75 -24.13 -14.31
C ALA A 124 -7.43 -23.95 -15.08
N GLU A 125 -6.34 -23.68 -14.35
CA GLU A 125 -5.02 -23.38 -14.88
C GLU A 125 -3.93 -24.07 -14.02
N ASP A 126 -2.73 -24.23 -14.58
CA ASP A 126 -1.54 -24.63 -13.83
C ASP A 126 -0.88 -23.44 -13.10
N ASP A 127 0.06 -23.71 -12.19
CA ASP A 127 0.74 -22.68 -11.39
C ASP A 127 1.45 -21.63 -12.26
N GLN A 128 1.98 -22.02 -13.42
CA GLN A 128 2.72 -21.10 -14.27
C GLN A 128 1.77 -20.14 -14.98
N ALA A 129 0.64 -20.63 -15.49
CA ALA A 129 -0.44 -19.83 -16.05
C ALA A 129 -1.03 -18.90 -14.99
N GLN A 130 -1.30 -19.41 -13.79
CA GLN A 130 -1.84 -18.60 -12.69
C GLN A 130 -0.91 -17.44 -12.32
N ASN A 131 0.41 -17.67 -12.29
CA ASN A 131 1.39 -16.61 -12.03
C ASN A 131 1.44 -15.54 -13.15
N ARG A 132 1.21 -15.93 -14.41
CA ARG A 132 1.07 -14.95 -15.52
C ARG A 132 -0.20 -14.12 -15.35
N THR A 133 -1.32 -14.75 -15.03
CA THR A 133 -2.61 -14.08 -14.78
C THR A 133 -2.50 -13.11 -13.60
N LEU A 134 -1.83 -13.51 -12.51
CA LEU A 134 -1.54 -12.65 -11.36
C LEU A 134 -0.80 -11.38 -11.78
N ALA A 135 0.27 -11.51 -12.57
CA ALA A 135 1.07 -10.37 -13.00
C ALA A 135 0.26 -9.37 -13.84
N VAL A 136 -0.63 -9.87 -14.72
CA VAL A 136 -1.53 -9.02 -15.53
C VAL A 136 -2.48 -8.23 -14.64
N ILE A 137 -3.14 -8.88 -13.68
CA ILE A 137 -4.10 -8.21 -12.77
C ILE A 137 -3.38 -7.18 -11.89
N GLN A 138 -2.22 -7.52 -11.32
CA GLN A 138 -1.43 -6.60 -10.50
C GLN A 138 -0.98 -5.37 -11.29
N ALA A 139 -0.55 -5.55 -12.54
CA ALA A 139 -0.17 -4.43 -13.41
C ALA A 139 -1.36 -3.50 -13.69
N ALA A 140 -2.56 -4.05 -13.94
CA ALA A 140 -3.77 -3.26 -14.15
C ALA A 140 -4.15 -2.44 -12.91
N LEU A 141 -4.08 -3.03 -11.71
CA LEU A 141 -4.36 -2.34 -10.44
C LEU A 141 -3.38 -1.19 -10.17
N LEU A 142 -2.10 -1.36 -10.50
CA LEU A 142 -1.09 -0.31 -10.35
C LEU A 142 -1.34 0.87 -11.31
N ASN A 143 -1.86 0.60 -12.51
CA ASN A 143 -2.21 1.64 -13.47
C ASN A 143 -3.42 2.47 -13.00
N GLU A 144 -4.42 1.88 -12.36
CA GLU A 144 -5.54 2.65 -11.77
C GLU A 144 -5.10 3.50 -10.57
N ALA A 145 -4.22 2.96 -9.72
CA ALA A 145 -3.62 3.68 -8.60
C ALA A 145 -2.70 4.85 -9.04
N SER A 146 -2.35 4.93 -10.33
CA SER A 146 -1.54 6.01 -10.91
C SER A 146 -2.29 7.32 -11.15
N THR A 147 -3.58 7.39 -10.80
CA THR A 147 -4.35 8.64 -10.72
C THR A 147 -3.98 9.50 -9.50
N VAL A 148 -2.71 9.47 -9.09
CA VAL A 148 -2.16 10.36 -8.07
C VAL A 148 -2.24 11.78 -8.63
N GLY A 149 -3.03 12.63 -7.98
CA GLY A 149 -3.18 14.01 -8.41
C GLY A 149 -1.81 14.72 -8.43
N ALA A 150 -1.68 15.77 -9.25
CA ALA A 150 -0.45 16.57 -9.28
C ALA A 150 -0.08 17.11 -7.89
N GLU A 151 -1.09 17.35 -7.03
CA GLU A 151 -0.89 17.76 -5.65
C GLU A 151 -0.39 16.63 -4.74
N ASP A 152 -0.99 15.44 -4.81
CA ASP A 152 -0.52 14.27 -4.05
C ASP A 152 0.93 13.91 -4.41
N ARG A 153 1.28 14.05 -5.70
CA ARG A 153 2.65 13.85 -6.17
C ARG A 153 3.60 14.91 -5.58
N ARG A 154 3.20 16.18 -5.55
CA ARG A 154 3.99 17.24 -4.90
C ARG A 154 4.16 16.96 -3.40
N GLN A 155 3.12 16.49 -2.73
CA GLN A 155 3.17 16.13 -1.32
C GLN A 155 4.05 14.90 -1.07
N HIS A 156 4.01 13.90 -1.95
CA HIS A 156 4.90 12.75 -1.87
C HIS A 156 6.37 13.16 -2.05
N LEU A 157 6.67 14.03 -3.03
CA LEU A 157 8.00 14.60 -3.23
C LEU A 157 8.47 15.41 -2.01
N SER A 158 7.59 16.20 -1.39
CA SER A 158 7.95 17.00 -0.20
C SER A 158 8.30 16.11 1.00
N PHE A 159 7.59 15.00 1.19
CA PHE A 159 7.92 14.03 2.22
C PHE A 159 9.26 13.31 1.97
N ILE A 160 9.54 12.90 0.73
CA ILE A 160 10.84 12.32 0.36
C ILE A 160 11.96 13.33 0.63
N GLN A 161 11.76 14.59 0.22
CA GLN A 161 12.72 15.68 0.44
C GLN A 161 12.98 15.94 1.93
N ALA A 162 11.97 15.80 2.79
CA ALA A 162 12.13 15.91 4.23
C ALA A 162 13.04 14.81 4.79
N VAL A 163 12.93 13.57 4.30
CA VAL A 163 13.84 12.47 4.68
C VAL A 163 15.27 12.76 4.23
N VAL A 164 15.46 13.17 2.98
CA VAL A 164 16.79 13.55 2.45
C VAL A 164 17.44 14.64 3.32
N THR A 165 16.66 15.66 3.69
CA THR A 165 17.12 16.75 4.56
C THR A 165 17.54 16.23 5.94
N ARG A 166 16.74 15.35 6.56
CA ARG A 166 17.06 14.76 7.86
C ARG A 166 18.32 13.89 7.82
N MET A 167 18.54 13.12 6.75
CA MET A 167 19.75 12.30 6.59
C MET A 167 21.00 13.17 6.45
N SER A 168 20.93 14.25 5.66
CA SER A 168 22.03 15.20 5.51
C SER A 168 22.36 15.92 6.82
N GLN A 169 21.35 16.30 7.60
CA GLN A 169 21.52 16.88 8.94
C GLN A 169 22.15 15.88 9.92
N ALA A 170 21.72 14.62 9.92
CA ALA A 170 22.29 13.57 10.78
C ALA A 170 23.75 13.27 10.43
N SER A 171 24.09 13.27 9.14
CA SER A 171 25.47 13.17 8.65
C SER A 171 26.35 14.32 9.15
N SER A 172 25.83 15.55 9.11
CA SER A 172 26.55 16.73 9.61
C SER A 172 26.71 16.69 11.14
N ALA A 173 25.65 16.34 11.87
CA ALA A 173 25.67 16.22 13.32
C ALA A 173 26.68 15.15 13.80
N SER A 174 26.78 14.02 13.08
CA SER A 174 27.76 12.97 13.39
C SER A 174 29.19 13.51 13.38
N LYS A 175 29.54 14.32 12.38
CA LYS A 175 30.86 14.99 12.29
C LYS A 175 31.07 15.97 13.44
N SER A 176 30.05 16.78 13.75
CA SER A 176 30.11 17.76 14.85
C SER A 176 30.30 17.12 16.22
N TRP A 177 29.65 15.98 16.48
CA TRP A 177 29.81 15.25 17.74
C TRP A 177 31.14 14.50 17.84
N LEU A 178 31.66 13.99 16.72
CA LEU A 178 32.94 13.29 16.72
C LEU A 178 34.11 14.21 17.09
N LEU A 179 34.12 15.46 16.60
CA LEU A 179 35.27 16.34 16.75
C LEU A 179 35.65 16.63 18.22
N PRO A 180 34.72 16.97 19.13
CA PRO A 180 35.02 17.09 20.57
C PRO A 180 35.50 15.77 21.19
N ILE A 181 34.88 14.64 20.85
CA ILE A 181 35.27 13.32 21.38
C ILE A 181 36.72 13.02 21.02
N VAL A 182 37.08 13.20 19.75
CA VAL A 182 38.45 12.98 19.26
C VAL A 182 39.42 13.95 19.92
N THR A 183 39.06 15.23 20.02
CA THR A 183 39.90 16.26 20.66
C THR A 183 40.22 15.89 22.12
N VAL A 184 39.20 15.49 22.89
CA VAL A 184 39.35 15.12 24.30
C VAL A 184 40.11 13.79 24.43
N THR A 185 39.75 12.77 23.68
CA THR A 185 40.38 11.45 23.79
C THR A 185 41.85 11.48 23.38
N TYR A 186 42.19 12.11 22.26
CA TYR A 186 43.58 12.20 21.82
C TYR A 186 44.39 13.14 22.72
N GLY A 187 43.82 14.29 23.11
CA GLY A 187 44.47 15.21 24.06
C GLY A 187 44.77 14.54 25.40
N TYR A 188 43.78 13.84 25.98
CA TYR A 188 43.95 13.12 27.24
C TYR A 188 44.89 11.92 27.12
N ALA A 189 44.89 11.20 26.00
CA ALA A 189 45.82 10.09 25.77
C ALA A 189 47.28 10.55 25.83
N ILE A 190 47.58 11.73 25.26
CA ILE A 190 48.92 12.32 25.30
C ILE A 190 49.32 12.71 26.72
N THR A 191 48.43 13.35 27.48
CA THR A 191 48.74 13.83 28.84
C THR A 191 48.85 12.69 29.86
N SER A 192 47.96 11.70 29.76
CA SER A 192 47.95 10.51 30.62
C SER A 192 48.95 9.43 30.19
N LYS A 193 49.60 9.60 29.04
CA LYS A 193 50.48 8.60 28.39
C LYS A 193 49.81 7.23 28.21
N SER A 194 48.51 7.21 27.96
CA SER A 194 47.74 5.96 27.82
C SER A 194 47.42 5.67 26.35
N PRO A 195 48.08 4.68 25.72
CA PRO A 195 47.79 4.32 24.34
C PRO A 195 46.36 3.78 24.16
N PHE A 196 45.79 3.17 25.20
CA PHE A 196 44.42 2.66 25.17
C PHE A 196 43.37 3.78 25.01
N VAL A 197 43.62 4.98 25.55
CA VAL A 197 42.70 6.11 25.35
C VAL A 197 42.76 6.62 23.91
N ALA A 198 43.94 6.60 23.27
CA ALA A 198 44.06 6.94 21.85
C ALA A 198 43.31 5.93 20.97
N LEU A 199 43.44 4.63 21.27
CA LEU A 199 42.67 3.57 20.59
C LEU A 199 41.16 3.70 20.78
N LEU A 200 40.70 4.14 21.96
CA LEU A 200 39.30 4.44 22.21
C LEU A 200 38.78 5.57 21.31
N GLY A 201 39.58 6.62 21.10
CA GLY A 201 39.27 7.68 20.14
C GLY A 201 39.23 7.17 18.70
N CYS A 202 40.17 6.29 18.30
CA CYS A 202 40.15 5.64 16.99
C CYS A 202 38.87 4.80 16.78
N LEU A 203 38.43 4.06 17.81
CA LEU A 203 37.18 3.31 17.77
C LEU A 203 35.98 4.25 17.56
N ALA A 204 35.96 5.40 18.24
CA ALA A 204 34.92 6.41 18.05
C ALA A 204 34.90 6.92 16.60
N VAL A 205 36.08 7.21 16.01
CA VAL A 205 36.20 7.61 14.60
C VAL A 205 35.64 6.55 13.66
N LEU A 206 35.93 5.26 13.89
CA LEU A 206 35.41 4.16 13.07
C LEU A 206 33.88 4.04 13.18
N VAL A 207 33.34 4.07 14.40
CA VAL A 207 31.89 3.96 14.64
C VAL A 207 31.15 5.12 13.99
N PHE A 208 31.59 6.36 14.21
CA PHE A 208 30.95 7.53 13.59
C PHE A 208 31.12 7.54 12.07
N GLY A 209 32.26 7.09 11.55
CA GLY A 209 32.48 6.96 10.11
C GLY A 209 31.53 5.96 9.43
N VAL A 210 31.27 4.82 10.07
CA VAL A 210 30.28 3.83 9.59
C VAL A 210 28.86 4.39 9.65
N LEU A 211 28.49 5.06 10.74
CA LEU A 211 27.18 5.71 10.88
C LEU A 211 26.95 6.76 9.81
N ASP A 212 27.96 7.60 9.56
CA ASP A 212 27.90 8.67 8.56
C ASP A 212 27.83 8.13 7.13
N ALA A 213 28.61 7.09 6.82
CA ALA A 213 28.49 6.39 5.55
C ALA A 213 27.09 5.79 5.34
N ASN A 214 26.46 5.29 6.41
CA ASN A 214 25.08 4.79 6.34
C ASN A 214 24.08 5.94 6.09
N TYR A 215 24.21 7.09 6.75
CA TYR A 215 23.35 8.26 6.47
C TYR A 215 23.47 8.70 5.02
N LEU A 216 24.69 8.74 4.47
CA LEU A 216 24.93 9.07 3.07
C LEU A 216 24.28 8.06 2.10
N LYS A 217 24.38 6.76 2.42
CA LYS A 217 23.74 5.70 1.62
C LYS A 217 22.22 5.86 1.59
N GLN A 218 21.60 6.08 2.75
CA GLN A 218 20.15 6.33 2.84
C GLN A 218 19.76 7.59 2.07
N GLU A 219 20.53 8.68 2.22
CA GLU A 219 20.29 9.92 1.49
C GLU A 219 20.27 9.68 -0.03
N ARG A 220 21.28 8.98 -0.58
CA ARG A 220 21.35 8.64 -2.01
C ARG A 220 20.17 7.79 -2.47
N ALA A 221 19.76 6.81 -1.66
CA ALA A 221 18.63 5.94 -1.98
C ALA A 221 17.31 6.72 -2.05
N PHE A 222 17.07 7.65 -1.10
CA PHE A 222 15.90 8.52 -1.13
C PHE A 222 15.96 9.58 -2.23
N ARG A 223 17.15 10.10 -2.58
CA ARG A 223 17.32 10.96 -3.77
C ARG A 223 16.93 10.23 -5.06
N LYS A 224 17.35 8.98 -5.21
CA LYS A 224 16.94 8.16 -6.35
C LYS A 224 15.43 7.95 -6.38
N LEU A 225 14.81 7.68 -5.23
CA LEU A 225 13.35 7.59 -5.12
C LEU A 225 12.67 8.91 -5.53
N TYR A 226 13.20 10.04 -5.08
CA TYR A 226 12.73 11.36 -5.47
C TYR A 226 12.76 11.53 -7.00
N ASP A 227 13.89 11.22 -7.63
CA ASP A 227 14.08 11.37 -9.08
C ASP A 227 13.10 10.50 -9.87
N GLU A 228 12.84 9.26 -9.43
CA GLU A 228 11.90 8.34 -10.09
C GLU A 228 10.43 8.80 -9.95
N VAL A 229 10.04 9.30 -8.77
CA VAL A 229 8.72 9.92 -8.56
C VAL A 229 8.60 11.23 -9.36
N ALA A 230 9.68 12.01 -9.47
CA ALA A 230 9.75 13.22 -10.29
C ALA A 230 9.78 12.92 -11.80
N ALA A 231 10.21 11.73 -12.21
CA ALA A 231 10.12 11.25 -13.59
C ALA A 231 8.73 10.67 -13.94
N GLY A 232 7.88 10.40 -12.95
CA GLY A 232 6.52 9.89 -13.16
C GLY A 232 6.47 8.38 -13.36
N ARG A 233 7.45 7.64 -12.85
CA ARG A 233 7.35 6.17 -12.80
C ARG A 233 6.18 5.73 -11.92
N PRO A 234 5.59 4.54 -12.18
CA PRO A 234 4.46 4.00 -11.42
C PRO A 234 4.92 3.49 -10.04
N ILE A 235 5.24 4.43 -9.16
CA ILE A 235 5.54 4.17 -7.75
C ILE A 235 4.24 4.43 -6.96
N PRO A 236 3.83 3.52 -6.05
CA PRO A 236 2.64 3.72 -5.22
C PRO A 236 2.69 5.05 -4.47
N ALA A 237 1.55 5.76 -4.44
CA ALA A 237 1.41 7.05 -3.79
C ALA A 237 1.88 7.00 -2.33
N PHE A 238 2.63 8.02 -1.91
CA PHE A 238 3.15 8.16 -0.54
C PHE A 238 4.06 7.01 -0.07
N SER A 239 4.49 6.12 -0.96
CA SER A 239 5.44 5.07 -0.62
C SER A 239 6.79 5.66 -0.20
N MET A 240 7.23 5.32 1.01
CA MET A 240 8.52 5.73 1.58
C MET A 240 9.56 4.62 1.51
N ASN A 241 9.43 3.73 0.51
CA ASN A 241 10.36 2.62 0.30
C ASN A 241 11.33 2.92 -0.85
N PRO A 242 12.60 3.28 -0.57
CA PRO A 242 13.57 3.58 -1.61
C PRO A 242 13.98 2.36 -2.45
N ALA A 243 13.66 1.14 -2.00
CA ALA A 243 13.90 -0.07 -2.80
C ALA A 243 13.08 -0.09 -4.10
N LEU A 244 11.94 0.60 -4.16
CA LEU A 244 11.11 0.71 -5.36
C LEU A 244 11.79 1.51 -6.49
N ALA A 245 12.79 2.33 -6.15
CA ALA A 245 13.63 3.03 -7.12
C ALA A 245 14.80 2.17 -7.62
N SER A 246 14.94 0.94 -7.12
CA SER A 246 15.99 0.00 -7.52
C SER A 246 15.43 -1.06 -8.47
N PRO A 247 16.27 -1.67 -9.34
CA PRO A 247 15.84 -2.77 -10.20
C PRO A 247 15.17 -3.91 -9.40
N ALA A 248 14.20 -4.59 -10.01
CA ALA A 248 13.55 -5.74 -9.38
C ALA A 248 14.58 -6.81 -8.97
N GLY A 249 14.47 -7.32 -7.74
CA GLY A 249 15.39 -8.32 -7.19
C GLY A 249 16.64 -7.75 -6.50
N THR A 250 16.77 -6.41 -6.40
CA THR A 250 17.86 -5.80 -5.62
C THR A 250 17.69 -6.16 -4.13
N ARG A 251 18.69 -6.81 -3.52
CA ARG A 251 18.67 -7.06 -2.07
C ARG A 251 18.87 -5.76 -1.30
N VAL A 252 18.02 -5.50 -0.31
CA VAL A 252 18.17 -4.34 0.57
C VAL A 252 19.34 -4.59 1.51
N ASN A 253 20.43 -3.84 1.32
CA ASN A 253 21.57 -3.83 2.23
C ASN A 253 21.50 -2.57 3.11
N TYR A 254 21.34 -2.76 4.43
CA TYR A 254 21.28 -1.67 5.42
C TYR A 254 22.65 -1.22 5.93
N TRP A 255 23.73 -1.92 5.59
CA TRP A 255 25.09 -1.52 5.93
C TRP A 255 25.70 -0.67 4.82
N PRO A 256 26.58 0.30 5.13
CA PRO A 256 27.26 1.10 4.12
C PRO A 256 28.13 0.21 3.23
N ASP A 257 28.14 0.50 1.92
CA ASP A 257 29.02 -0.20 1.00
C ASP A 257 30.40 0.50 0.97
N TRP A 258 31.43 -0.19 0.47
CA TRP A 258 32.78 0.38 0.34
C TRP A 258 32.83 1.75 -0.39
N PRO A 259 32.03 1.99 -1.45
CA PRO A 259 31.96 3.30 -2.09
C PRO A 259 31.39 4.41 -1.19
N ASP A 260 30.55 4.09 -0.21
CA ASP A 260 29.99 5.08 0.72
C ASP A 260 31.04 5.53 1.73
N VAL A 261 31.83 4.57 2.25
CA VAL A 261 32.93 4.84 3.18
C VAL A 261 34.05 5.64 2.50
N ARG A 262 34.37 5.34 1.23
CA ARG A 262 35.36 6.06 0.43
C ARG A 262 34.84 7.35 -0.20
N SER A 263 33.59 7.72 0.08
CA SER A 263 33.00 8.90 -0.53
C SER A 263 33.71 10.18 -0.09
N TRP A 264 33.62 11.22 -0.92
CA TRP A 264 34.15 12.55 -0.63
C TRP A 264 33.57 13.19 0.64
N ALA A 265 32.36 12.78 1.03
CA ALA A 265 31.71 13.28 2.24
C ALA A 265 32.22 12.63 3.54
N VAL A 266 32.84 11.46 3.45
CA VAL A 266 33.25 10.64 4.61
C VAL A 266 34.78 10.57 4.70
N ALA A 267 35.46 10.02 3.69
CA ALA A 267 36.89 9.70 3.78
C ALA A 267 37.79 10.89 4.18
N PRO A 268 37.60 12.13 3.67
CA PRO A 268 38.43 13.28 4.05
C PRO A 268 38.24 13.73 5.51
N VAL A 269 37.13 13.37 6.16
CA VAL A 269 36.86 13.74 7.56
C VAL A 269 37.41 12.68 8.51
N TYR A 270 37.02 11.42 8.32
CA TYR A 270 37.37 10.35 9.27
C TYR A 270 38.77 9.78 9.03
N GLY A 271 39.26 9.78 7.78
CA GLY A 271 40.57 9.23 7.43
C GLY A 271 41.72 9.91 8.17
N PRO A 272 41.88 11.24 8.09
CA PRO A 272 42.93 11.96 8.81
C PRO A 272 42.83 11.81 10.33
N LEU A 273 41.62 11.83 10.89
CA LEU A 273 41.41 11.66 12.34
C LEU A 273 41.81 10.25 12.81
N LEU A 274 41.56 9.22 12.00
CA LEU A 274 41.97 7.86 12.31
C LEU A 274 43.50 7.72 12.25
N LEU A 275 44.13 8.25 11.20
CA LEU A 275 45.59 8.24 11.05
C LEU A 275 46.29 8.97 12.19
N ALA A 276 45.77 10.13 12.61
CA ALA A 276 46.30 10.88 13.74
C ALA A 276 46.23 10.07 15.05
N GLY A 277 45.09 9.43 15.33
CA GLY A 277 44.92 8.61 16.54
C GLY A 277 45.83 7.39 16.55
N LEU A 278 45.98 6.70 15.41
CA LEU A 278 46.90 5.57 15.27
C LEU A 278 48.36 6.01 15.45
N GLY A 279 48.73 7.18 14.93
CA GLY A 279 50.05 7.79 15.16
C GLY A 279 50.32 8.08 16.63
N VAL A 280 49.35 8.67 17.35
CA VAL A 280 49.44 8.91 18.79
C VAL A 280 49.58 7.60 19.57
N ALA A 281 48.73 6.61 19.28
CA ALA A 281 48.77 5.31 19.95
C ALA A 281 50.12 4.61 19.73
N GLY A 282 50.59 4.54 18.47
CA GLY A 282 51.87 3.93 18.13
C GLY A 282 53.06 4.61 18.81
N TRP A 283 53.07 5.94 18.87
CA TRP A 283 54.10 6.69 19.58
C TRP A 283 54.10 6.40 21.09
N LEU A 284 52.92 6.27 21.70
CA LEU A 284 52.77 5.94 23.12
C LEU A 284 53.16 4.50 23.45
N PHE A 285 52.97 3.54 22.54
CA PHE A 285 53.41 2.15 22.75
C PHE A 285 54.92 1.97 22.68
N CYS A 286 55.62 2.84 21.96
CA CYS A 286 57.08 2.76 21.78
C CYS A 286 57.88 3.56 22.82
N ARG A 287 57.21 4.21 23.79
CA ARG A 287 57.81 5.00 24.87
C ARG A 287 57.62 4.33 26.22
#